data_AF-A0A0Q0WLM4-F1
#
_entry.id   AF-A0A0Q0WLM4-F1
#
_cell.length_a   1.000
_cell.length_b   1.000
_cell.length_c   1.000
_cell.angle_alpha   90.00
_cell.angle_beta   90.00
_cell.angle_gamma   90.00
#
_symmetry.space_group_name_H-M   'P 1'
#
loop_
_entity.id
_entity.type
_entity.pdbx_description
1 polymer ?
#
loop_
_entity_poly.entity_id
_entity_poly.type
_entity_poly.pdbx_seq_one_letter_code
_entity_poly.pdbx_strand_id
1 'polypeptide(L)' 'MKSVKFLAVNTLFGLIILYLANVVGGLGIPYSLPVLLICAILGAPGAIVVIILNLFGLAF' A
#
# COMPACT_ATOMS: atom_id res chain seq x y z
N MET A 1 -10.10 -9.13 -21.21
CA MET A 1 -10.44 -8.95 -19.78
C MET A 1 -9.36 -9.51 -18.82
N LYS A 2 -8.06 -9.31 -19.07
CA LYS A 2 -6.97 -9.79 -18.18
C LYS A 2 -6.37 -8.69 -17.29
N SER A 3 -6.32 -7.45 -17.77
CA SER A 3 -5.61 -6.35 -17.11
C SER A 3 -6.26 -5.88 -15.81
N VAL A 4 -7.60 -5.77 -15.76
CA VAL A 4 -8.34 -5.33 -14.55
C VAL A 4 -8.19 -6.32 -13.39
N LYS A 5 -8.18 -7.63 -13.67
CA LYS A 5 -7.98 -8.65 -12.63
C LYS A 5 -6.55 -8.59 -12.07
N PHE A 6 -5.57 -8.32 -12.93
CA PHE A 6 -4.18 -8.18 -12.52
C PHE A 6 -3.99 -6.94 -11.63
N LEU A 7 -4.62 -5.82 -12.00
CA LEU A 7 -4.61 -4.60 -11.20
C LEU A 7 -5.24 -4.83 -9.81
N ALA A 8 -6.40 -5.50 -9.76
CA ALA A 8 -7.11 -5.78 -8.51
C ALA A 8 -6.30 -6.69 -7.57
N VAL A 9 -5.66 -7.74 -8.10
CA VAL A 9 -4.80 -8.63 -7.30
C VAL A 9 -3.54 -7.91 -6.81
N ASN A 10 -2.94 -7.05 -7.65
CA ASN A 10 -1.77 -6.26 -7.29
C ASN A 10 -2.09 -5.22 -6.21
N THR A 11 -3.24 -4.53 -6.33
CA THR A 11 -3.80 -3.68 -5.27
C THR A 11 -4.00 -4.45 -3.97
N LEU A 12 -4.65 -5.61 -4.03
CA LEU A 12 -4.94 -6.42 -2.84
C LEU A 12 -3.65 -6.82 -2.13
N PHE A 13 -2.65 -7.29 -2.88
CA PHE A 13 -1.36 -7.67 -2.32
C PHE A 13 -0.66 -6.48 -1.66
N GLY A 14 -0.65 -5.31 -2.32
CA GLY A 14 -0.11 -4.08 -1.74
C GLY A 14 -0.83 -3.69 -0.44
N LEU A 15 -2.17 -3.76 -0.44
CA LEU A 15 -2.99 -3.43 0.73
C LEU A 15 -2.77 -4.40 1.90
N ILE A 16 -2.62 -5.70 1.61
CA ILE A 16 -2.33 -6.73 2.61
C ILE A 16 -0.96 -6.48 3.25
N ILE A 17 0.06 -6.16 2.45
CA ILE A 17 1.40 -5.84 2.96
C ILE A 17 1.35 -4.58 3.83
N LEU A 18 0.64 -3.54 3.37
CA LEU A 18 0.48 -2.29 4.10
C LEU A 18 -0.25 -2.50 5.44
N TYR A 19 -1.30 -3.31 5.43
CA TYR A 19 -2.05 -3.70 6.62
C TYR A 19 -1.18 -4.48 7.61
N LEU A 20 -0.41 -5.47 7.13
CA LEU A 20 0.53 -6.21 7.98
C LEU A 20 1.58 -5.28 8.58
N ALA A 21 2.14 -4.36 7.80
CA ALA A 21 3.12 -3.40 8.29
C ALA A 21 2.54 -2.43 9.33
N ASN A 22 1.27 -2.04 9.18
CA ASN A 22 0.58 -1.21 10.15
C ASN A 22 0.29 -1.99 11.46
N VAL A 23 -0.17 -3.24 11.35
CA VAL A 23 -0.47 -4.09 12.53
C VAL A 23 0.80 -4.53 13.26
N VAL A 24 1.85 -4.93 12.54
CA VAL A 24 3.11 -5.41 13.13
C VAL A 24 4.01 -4.25 13.55
N GLY A 25 4.07 -3.18 12.75
CA GLY A 25 4.92 -2.03 13.01
C GLY A 25 4.24 -0.92 13.83
N GLY A 26 2.93 -0.96 14.01
CA GLY A 26 2.17 0.11 14.69
C GLY A 26 2.19 1.44 13.93
N LEU A 27 2.48 1.43 12.63
CA LEU A 27 2.78 2.63 11.83
C LEU A 27 1.59 3.58 11.60
N GLY A 28 0.36 3.20 11.98
CA GLY A 28 -0.80 4.10 11.95
C GLY A 28 -1.06 4.72 10.57
N ILE A 29 -0.63 4.04 9.49
CA ILE A 29 -0.74 4.53 8.11
C ILE A 29 -2.22 4.75 7.80
N PRO A 30 -2.65 5.99 7.53
CA PRO A 30 -4.02 6.24 7.13
C PRO A 30 -4.25 5.63 5.74
N TYR A 31 -5.38 4.95 5.56
CA TYR A 31 -5.79 4.41 4.26
C TYR A 31 -6.36 5.53 3.37
N SER A 32 -5.52 6.53 3.09
CA SER A 32 -5.87 7.70 2.31
C SER A 32 -6.03 7.35 0.83
N LEU A 33 -6.87 8.11 0.09
CA LEU A 33 -7.05 7.96 -1.36
C LEU A 33 -5.71 7.83 -2.15
N PRO A 34 -4.66 8.62 -1.84
CA PRO A 34 -3.36 8.51 -2.48
C PRO A 34 -2.70 7.14 -2.26
N VAL A 35 -2.75 6.61 -1.03
CA VAL A 35 -2.14 5.32 -0.66
C VAL A 35 -2.79 4.17 -1.43
N LEU A 36 -4.12 4.19 -1.55
CA LEU A 36 -4.85 3.23 -2.37
C LEU A 36 -4.45 3.32 -3.85
N LEU A 37 -4.29 4.54 -4.38
CA LEU A 37 -3.90 4.75 -5.78
C LEU A 37 -2.48 4.26 -6.06
N ILE A 38 -1.54 4.54 -5.15
CA ILE A 38 -0.15 4.09 -5.24
C ILE A 38 -0.09 2.56 -5.15
N CYS A 39 -0.82 1.94 -4.20
CA CYS A 39 -0.94 0.48 -4.14
C CYS A 39 -1.63 -0.10 -5.38
N ALA A 40 -2.55 0.62 -6.05
CA ALA A 40 -3.19 0.10 -7.25
C ALA A 40 -2.33 0.16 -8.50
N ILE A 41 -1.50 1.20 -8.63
CA ILE A 41 -0.62 1.38 -9.79
C ILE A 41 0.67 0.57 -9.62
N LEU A 42 1.28 0.64 -8.44
CA LEU A 42 2.56 -0.03 -8.16
C LEU A 42 2.37 -1.43 -7.53
N GLY A 43 1.35 -1.65 -6.70
CA GLY A 43 1.14 -2.93 -6.00
C GLY A 43 2.00 -3.11 -4.77
N ALA A 44 2.58 -4.31 -4.65
CA ALA A 44 3.56 -4.67 -3.63
C ALA A 44 4.70 -3.65 -3.46
N PRO A 45 5.39 -3.17 -4.52
CA PRO A 45 6.42 -2.14 -4.36
C PRO A 45 5.85 -0.80 -3.88
N GLY A 46 4.59 -0.48 -4.17
CA GLY A 46 3.92 0.73 -3.69
C GLY A 46 3.72 0.70 -2.18
N ALA A 47 3.36 -0.46 -1.63
CA ALA A 47 3.23 -0.64 -0.19
C ALA A 47 4.58 -0.44 0.53
N ILE A 48 5.66 -0.97 -0.03
CA ILE A 48 7.02 -0.81 0.53
C ILE A 48 7.42 0.66 0.59
N VAL A 49 7.16 1.43 -0.47
CA VAL A 49 7.45 2.87 -0.52
C VAL A 49 6.67 3.64 0.55
N VAL A 50 5.36 3.36 0.71
CA VAL A 50 4.53 4.02 1.72
C VAL A 50 5.00 3.69 3.15
N ILE A 51 5.39 2.44 3.40
CA ILE A 51 5.94 2.02 4.70
C ILE A 51 7.23 2.80 5.00
N ILE A 52 8.14 2.93 4.03
CA ILE A 52 9.40 3.67 4.19
C ILE A 52 9.13 5.17 4.43
N LEU A 53 8.19 5.77 3.69
CA LEU A 53 7.84 7.19 3.88
C LEU A 53 7.18 7.47 5.22
N ASN A 54 6.32 6.56 5.69
CA ASN A 54 5.75 6.66 7.02
C ASN A 54 6.84 6.53 8.11
N LEU A 55 7.84 5.65 7.91
CA LEU A 55 9.03 5.56 8.78
C LEU A 55 9.83 6.87 8.83
N PHE A 56 9.82 7.65 7.75
CA PHE A 56 10.41 8.99 7.67
C PHE A 56 9.54 10.10 8.28
N GLY A 57 8.38 9.76 8.85
CA GLY A 57 7.41 10.71 9.41
C GLY A 57 6.57 11.45 8.35
N LEU A 58 6.71 11.09 7.09
CA LEU A 58 5.88 11.58 5.98
C LEU A 58 4.69 10.63 5.83
N ALA A 59 3.80 10.62 6.83
CA ALA A 59 2.55 9.88 6.75
C ALA A 59 1.57 10.64 5.86
N PHE A 60 1.18 10.04 4.74
CA PHE A 60 0.11 10.50 3.84
C PHE A 60 -1.20 9.82 4.17
#